data_AF-A0A6F8XYC8-F1
#
_entry.id   AF-A0A6F8XYC8-F1
#
_cell.length_a   1.000
_cell.length_b   1.000
_cell.length_c   1.000
_cell.angle_alpha   90.00
_cell.angle_beta   90.00
_cell.angle_gamma   90.00
#
_symmetry.space_group_name_H-M   'P 1'
#
loop_
_entity.id
_entity.type
_entity.pdbx_description
1 polymer ?
#
loop_
_entity_poly.entity_id
_entity_poly.type
_entity_poly.pdbx_seq_one_letter_code
_entity_poly.pdbx_strand_id
1 'polypeptide(L)'
;MPSITPDTAAIEVVGGVDTHLDTHTVAVIDLVGRVVGTEQFPATTAGYTALLAWMRGHGRLARVGVEGTGAYGAGLTRQLRNAGVEVIEVDRPDRKTRRSQGKSDPIDAVQAAKTALAGHRTGTPKQRDGRVEALRNLRVARRSAVEQRADTQRQIKTLIVTAPDELRARLRGLNVKQLIATCATLRPDRADAATPATAVKLALRCLARRHQQLSAEITDLDELLEPLVAAINPDLLAVHGVGPDVAGQLLVTAGENHDRLTSEAAFAMLCGAAPSPPAPAKPAATASTAAVTDKPTPPSTASYSPAYAGTPAPAPTPNDAPSKACPRKKSSDASSDTSPASSTNTSQQTILN
;
A
#
# COMPACT_ATOMS: atom_id res chain seq x y z
N MET A 1 57.79 -1.11 -35.66
CA MET A 1 57.35 -1.36 -34.28
C MET A 1 56.12 -0.50 -34.03
N PRO A 2 54.89 -1.01 -34.24
CA PRO A 2 53.71 -0.24 -33.89
C PRO A 2 53.67 -0.09 -32.36
N SER A 3 53.49 1.15 -31.91
CA SER A 3 53.34 1.51 -30.50
C SER A 3 52.09 0.83 -29.95
N ILE A 4 52.27 -0.20 -29.12
CA ILE A 4 51.23 -0.75 -28.28
C ILE A 4 51.04 0.26 -27.15
N THR A 5 50.21 1.26 -27.41
CA THR A 5 49.60 2.03 -26.34
C THR A 5 48.61 1.07 -25.69
N PRO A 6 48.76 0.68 -24.42
CA PRO A 6 47.76 -0.15 -23.79
C PRO A 6 46.48 0.68 -23.77
N ASP A 7 45.52 0.29 -24.60
CA ASP A 7 44.11 0.63 -24.38
C ASP A 7 43.85 0.20 -22.94
N THR A 8 43.77 1.19 -22.04
CA THR A 8 43.59 0.93 -20.61
C THR A 8 42.16 0.44 -20.51
N ALA A 9 41.99 -0.87 -20.70
CA ALA A 9 40.69 -1.51 -20.75
C ALA A 9 39.91 -1.04 -19.52
N ALA A 10 38.91 -0.19 -19.76
CA ALA A 10 38.18 0.45 -18.69
C ALA A 10 37.63 -0.66 -17.78
N ILE A 11 38.07 -0.66 -16.52
CA ILE A 11 37.70 -1.68 -15.55
C ILE A 11 36.18 -1.68 -15.47
N GLU A 12 35.57 -2.85 -15.68
CA GLU A 12 34.12 -2.98 -15.55
C GLU A 12 33.75 -3.05 -14.07
N VAL A 13 32.74 -2.28 -13.69
CA VAL A 13 32.31 -2.13 -12.30
C VAL A 13 30.81 -2.29 -12.15
N VAL A 14 30.39 -2.71 -10.96
CA VAL A 14 28.99 -2.83 -10.56
C VAL A 14 28.72 -1.92 -9.38
N GLY A 15 27.61 -1.17 -9.45
CA GLY A 15 27.15 -0.29 -8.37
C GLY A 15 26.14 -0.98 -7.46
N GLY A 16 26.07 -0.53 -6.21
CA GLY A 16 25.04 -0.92 -5.25
C GLY A 16 24.61 0.28 -4.42
N VAL A 17 23.31 0.39 -4.15
CA VAL A 17 22.74 1.56 -3.45
C VAL A 17 21.75 1.12 -2.39
N ASP A 18 22.03 1.52 -1.15
CA ASP A 18 21.06 1.53 -0.06
C ASP A 18 20.39 2.92 0.01
N THR A 19 19.06 2.93 -0.04
CA THR A 19 18.27 4.14 -0.20
C THR A 19 17.56 4.53 1.10
N HIS A 20 17.76 5.77 1.53
CA HIS A 20 17.06 6.41 2.65
C HIS A 20 16.36 7.70 2.19
N LEU A 21 15.62 8.31 3.12
CA LEU A 21 14.80 9.49 2.85
C LEU A 21 15.61 10.67 2.28
N ASP A 22 16.71 11.03 2.95
CA ASP A 22 17.48 12.24 2.63
C ASP A 22 18.79 11.95 1.91
N THR A 23 19.30 10.72 2.02
CA THR A 23 20.59 10.32 1.44
C THR A 23 20.52 8.92 0.84
N HIS A 24 21.44 8.65 -0.08
CA HIS A 24 21.69 7.35 -0.66
C HIS A 24 23.15 6.99 -0.45
N THR A 25 23.37 5.83 0.16
CA THR A 25 24.71 5.28 0.34
C THR A 25 25.00 4.36 -0.83
N VAL A 26 26.13 4.61 -1.51
CA VAL A 26 26.53 3.89 -2.72
C VAL A 26 27.85 3.18 -2.50
N ALA A 27 27.98 2.01 -3.12
CA ALA A 27 29.22 1.27 -3.23
C ALA A 27 29.48 0.89 -4.68
N VAL A 28 30.75 0.88 -5.08
CA VAL A 28 31.21 0.34 -6.37
C VAL A 28 32.12 -0.84 -6.09
N ILE A 29 31.90 -1.93 -6.83
CA ILE A 29 32.74 -3.14 -6.78
C ILE A 29 33.26 -3.50 -8.17
N ASP A 30 34.40 -4.17 -8.23
CA ASP A 30 34.90 -4.80 -9.45
C ASP A 30 34.17 -6.13 -9.76
N LEU A 31 34.48 -6.75 -10.91
CA LEU A 31 33.87 -8.02 -11.32
C LEU A 31 34.22 -9.22 -10.42
N VAL A 32 35.20 -9.09 -9.53
CA VAL A 32 35.58 -10.12 -8.54
C VAL A 32 34.92 -9.84 -7.18
N GLY A 33 34.14 -8.76 -7.07
CA GLY A 33 33.41 -8.37 -5.87
C GLY A 33 34.24 -7.60 -4.84
N ARG A 34 35.42 -7.09 -5.22
CA ARG A 34 36.25 -6.23 -4.37
C ARG A 34 35.68 -4.83 -4.36
N VAL A 35 35.63 -4.20 -3.19
CA VAL A 35 35.13 -2.82 -3.04
C VAL A 35 36.16 -1.84 -3.58
N VAL A 36 35.73 -1.02 -4.54
CA VAL A 36 36.53 0.04 -5.17
C VAL A 36 36.30 1.38 -4.47
N GLY A 37 35.07 1.65 -4.02
CA GLY A 37 34.72 2.88 -3.32
C GLY A 37 33.35 2.80 -2.66
N THR A 38 33.16 3.64 -1.65
CA THR A 38 31.86 3.88 -1.00
C THR A 38 31.70 5.36 -0.75
N GLU A 39 30.53 5.92 -1.03
CA GLU A 39 30.23 7.34 -0.80
C GLU A 39 28.74 7.53 -0.49
N GLN A 40 28.37 8.72 -0.03
CA GLN A 40 26.98 9.09 0.26
C GLN A 40 26.60 10.34 -0.49
N PHE A 41 25.41 10.34 -1.09
CA PHE A 41 24.88 11.46 -1.86
C PHE A 41 23.49 11.87 -1.35
N PRO A 42 23.11 13.15 -1.44
CA PRO A 42 21.75 13.59 -1.12
C PRO A 42 20.71 12.96 -2.06
N ALA A 43 19.51 12.66 -1.56
CA ALA A 43 18.37 12.15 -2.32
C ALA A 43 17.68 13.26 -3.15
N THR A 44 18.44 13.89 -4.05
CA THR A 44 18.00 15.02 -4.90
C THR A 44 18.42 14.79 -6.35
N THR A 45 17.82 15.51 -7.30
CA THR A 45 18.20 15.40 -8.73
C THR A 45 19.69 15.67 -8.97
N ALA A 46 20.26 16.68 -8.31
CA ALA A 46 21.68 16.97 -8.36
C ALA A 46 22.50 15.84 -7.72
N GLY A 47 22.05 15.31 -6.57
CA GLY A 47 22.68 14.18 -5.91
C GLY A 47 22.66 12.88 -6.74
N TYR A 48 21.57 12.57 -7.44
CA TYR A 48 21.50 11.42 -8.34
C TYR A 48 22.46 11.55 -9.53
N THR A 49 22.60 12.78 -10.05
CA THR A 49 23.52 13.07 -11.15
C THR A 49 24.98 12.92 -10.69
N ALA A 50 25.31 13.47 -9.52
CA ALA A 50 26.63 13.33 -8.90
C ALA A 50 26.96 11.87 -8.58
N LEU A 51 26.01 11.13 -8.00
CA LEU A 51 26.13 9.71 -7.68
C LEU A 51 26.45 8.88 -8.93
N LEU A 52 25.75 9.12 -10.04
CA LEU A 52 26.00 8.41 -11.29
C LEU A 52 27.37 8.78 -11.89
N ALA A 53 27.73 10.06 -11.89
CA ALA A 53 29.03 10.51 -12.37
C ALA A 53 30.17 9.89 -11.55
N TRP A 54 30.02 9.84 -10.23
CA TRP A 54 30.97 9.23 -9.30
C TRP A 54 31.15 7.74 -9.58
N MET A 55 30.05 6.97 -9.74
CA MET A 55 30.15 5.54 -10.09
C MET A 55 30.88 5.33 -11.43
N ARG A 56 30.61 6.17 -12.43
CA ARG A 56 31.29 6.13 -13.73
C ARG A 56 32.76 6.56 -13.67
N GLY A 57 33.14 7.35 -12.66
CA GLY A 57 34.53 7.72 -12.40
C GLY A 57 35.42 6.53 -11.98
N HIS A 58 34.82 5.45 -11.47
CA HIS A 58 35.52 4.23 -11.07
C HIS A 58 35.71 3.21 -12.19
N GLY A 59 35.04 3.38 -13.35
CA GLY A 59 35.15 2.45 -14.48
C GLY A 59 33.90 2.40 -15.36
N ARG A 60 33.85 1.39 -16.25
CA ARG A 60 32.67 1.13 -17.09
C ARG A 60 31.56 0.51 -16.22
N LEU A 61 30.58 1.33 -15.83
CA LEU A 61 29.45 0.88 -15.01
C LEU A 61 28.54 -0.06 -15.81
N ALA A 62 28.55 -1.35 -15.45
CA ALA A 62 27.74 -2.37 -16.12
C ALA A 62 26.27 -2.33 -15.67
N ARG A 63 26.05 -2.35 -14.36
CA ARG A 63 24.71 -2.34 -13.75
C ARG A 63 24.74 -1.83 -12.32
N VAL A 64 23.58 -1.50 -11.78
CA VAL A 64 23.41 -1.00 -10.41
C VAL A 64 22.32 -1.78 -9.68
N GLY A 65 22.66 -2.37 -8.54
CA GLY A 65 21.69 -2.88 -7.58
C GLY A 65 21.12 -1.76 -6.74
N VAL A 66 19.80 -1.56 -6.75
CA VAL A 66 19.14 -0.51 -5.97
C VAL A 66 18.12 -1.13 -5.03
N GLU A 67 18.26 -0.84 -3.75
CA GLU A 67 17.25 -1.20 -2.76
C GLU A 67 16.05 -0.23 -2.84
N GLY A 68 14.82 -0.75 -2.74
CA GLY A 68 13.64 0.10 -2.63
C GLY A 68 13.35 0.94 -3.87
N THR A 69 13.46 0.36 -5.06
CA THR A 69 13.30 1.04 -6.36
C THR A 69 11.94 1.71 -6.56
N GLY A 70 10.91 1.27 -5.83
CA GLY A 70 9.58 1.87 -5.82
C GLY A 70 9.26 2.77 -4.62
N ALA A 71 10.25 3.06 -3.77
CA ALA A 71 10.14 3.85 -2.55
C ALA A 71 11.20 4.95 -2.54
N TYR A 72 12.11 4.97 -1.55
CA TYR A 72 13.18 5.98 -1.47
C TYR A 72 14.10 5.97 -2.70
N GLY A 73 14.32 4.80 -3.33
CA GLY A 73 15.11 4.67 -4.55
C GLY A 73 14.40 5.06 -5.85
N ALA A 74 13.14 5.50 -5.81
CA ALA A 74 12.37 5.76 -7.03
C ALA A 74 12.96 6.89 -7.90
N GLY A 75 13.42 7.97 -7.26
CA GLY A 75 14.05 9.09 -7.97
C GLY A 75 15.35 8.66 -8.67
N LEU A 76 16.21 7.95 -7.94
CA LEU A 76 17.47 7.44 -8.46
C LEU A 76 17.26 6.41 -9.58
N THR A 77 16.32 5.47 -9.40
CA THR A 77 16.03 4.42 -10.40
C THR A 77 15.65 5.03 -11.75
N ARG A 78 14.83 6.09 -11.75
CA ARG A 78 14.48 6.83 -12.97
C ARG A 78 15.69 7.52 -13.59
N GLN A 79 16.55 8.16 -12.78
CA GLN A 79 17.77 8.80 -13.28
C GLN A 79 18.71 7.79 -13.96
N LEU A 80 18.93 6.62 -13.33
CA LEU A 80 19.79 5.57 -13.86
C LEU A 80 19.25 5.01 -15.18
N ARG A 81 17.94 4.76 -15.25
CA ARG A 81 17.28 4.30 -16.49
C ARG A 81 17.36 5.31 -17.62
N ASN A 82 17.09 6.58 -17.35
CA ASN A 82 17.22 7.65 -18.33
C ASN A 82 18.65 7.79 -18.88
N ALA A 83 19.64 7.42 -18.07
CA ALA A 83 21.04 7.40 -18.45
C ALA A 83 21.50 6.08 -19.10
N GLY A 84 20.58 5.16 -19.42
CA GLY A 84 20.86 3.88 -20.07
C GLY A 84 21.54 2.84 -19.18
N VAL A 85 21.48 3.00 -17.85
CA VAL A 85 22.10 2.06 -16.91
C VAL A 85 21.11 0.93 -16.58
N GLU A 86 21.59 -0.31 -16.64
CA GLU A 86 20.82 -1.46 -16.17
C GLU A 86 20.61 -1.37 -14.65
N VAL A 87 19.36 -1.30 -14.22
CA VAL A 87 18.99 -1.26 -12.80
C VAL A 87 18.40 -2.59 -12.38
N ILE A 88 18.96 -3.14 -11.31
CA ILE A 88 18.53 -4.36 -10.68
C ILE A 88 17.84 -4.01 -9.36
N GLU A 89 16.60 -4.45 -9.18
CA GLU A 89 15.91 -4.38 -7.90
C GLU A 89 16.52 -5.44 -6.97
N VAL A 90 17.10 -4.96 -5.86
CA VAL A 90 17.67 -5.81 -4.82
C VAL A 90 16.68 -5.89 -3.67
N ASP A 91 16.26 -7.11 -3.36
CA ASP A 91 15.40 -7.35 -2.21
C ASP A 91 16.13 -7.04 -0.90
N ARG A 92 15.43 -6.35 -0.01
CA ARG A 92 15.90 -6.06 1.34
C ARG A 92 15.93 -7.39 2.13
N PRO A 93 17.08 -7.90 2.58
CA PRO A 93 17.12 -9.16 3.31
C PRO A 93 16.32 -9.06 4.62
N ASP A 94 15.83 -10.21 5.09
CA ASP A 94 14.91 -10.30 6.22
C ASP A 94 15.47 -9.56 7.47
N ARG A 95 14.61 -8.82 8.16
CA ARG A 95 14.96 -7.98 9.33
C ARG A 95 15.66 -8.76 10.44
N LYS A 96 15.49 -10.09 10.50
CA LYS A 96 16.15 -10.98 11.46
C LYS A 96 17.65 -11.15 11.17
N THR A 97 18.04 -11.32 9.91
CA THR A 97 19.45 -11.42 9.48
C THR A 97 20.24 -10.12 9.67
N ARG A 98 19.57 -8.96 9.63
CA ARG A 98 20.19 -7.65 9.88
C ARG A 98 20.60 -7.40 11.33
N ARG A 99 19.92 -7.98 12.32
CA ARG A 99 20.24 -7.73 13.74
C ARG A 99 21.54 -8.39 14.19
N SER A 100 21.99 -9.44 13.49
CA SER A 100 23.22 -10.16 13.83
C SER A 100 24.50 -9.53 13.25
N GLN A 101 24.41 -8.63 12.26
CA GLN A 101 25.59 -8.12 11.53
C GLN A 101 25.94 -6.65 11.79
N GLY A 102 25.16 -5.93 12.60
CA GLY A 102 25.38 -4.50 12.84
C GLY A 102 24.89 -3.66 11.65
N LYS A 103 24.07 -2.64 11.93
CA LYS A 103 23.49 -1.76 10.92
C LYS A 103 24.58 -0.79 10.43
N SER A 104 25.02 -0.93 9.19
CA SER A 104 25.96 0.00 8.55
C SER A 104 25.55 0.19 7.10
N ASP A 105 25.10 1.40 6.74
CA ASP A 105 24.58 1.71 5.42
C ASP A 105 25.61 1.41 4.28
N PRO A 106 26.94 1.59 4.47
CA PRO A 106 27.94 1.13 3.49
C PRO A 106 27.96 -0.38 3.27
N ILE A 107 27.68 -1.19 4.31
CA ILE A 107 27.60 -2.65 4.18
C ILE A 107 26.39 -3.01 3.31
N ASP A 108 25.23 -2.41 3.58
CA ASP A 108 24.02 -2.64 2.79
C ASP A 108 24.23 -2.25 1.31
N ALA A 109 24.91 -1.13 1.03
CA ALA A 109 25.25 -0.72 -0.34
C ALA A 109 26.20 -1.70 -1.05
N VAL A 110 27.23 -2.20 -0.36
CA VAL A 110 28.14 -3.24 -0.90
C VAL A 110 27.39 -4.55 -1.16
N GLN A 111 26.47 -4.95 -0.27
CA GLN A 111 25.65 -6.14 -0.48
C GLN A 111 24.71 -5.97 -1.67
N ALA A 112 24.15 -4.78 -1.88
CA ALA A 112 23.37 -4.48 -3.08
C ALA A 112 24.20 -4.63 -4.36
N ALA A 113 25.44 -4.13 -4.36
CA ALA A 113 26.36 -4.25 -5.49
C ALA A 113 26.68 -5.72 -5.78
N LYS A 114 27.00 -6.50 -4.73
CA LYS A 114 27.31 -7.93 -4.85
C LYS A 114 26.11 -8.74 -5.33
N THR A 115 24.91 -8.42 -4.86
CA THR A 115 23.68 -9.09 -5.31
C THR A 115 23.41 -8.81 -6.78
N ALA A 116 23.57 -7.56 -7.21
CA ALA A 116 23.50 -7.21 -8.62
C ALA A 116 24.58 -7.94 -9.43
N LEU A 117 25.84 -7.98 -8.98
CA LEU A 117 26.91 -8.72 -9.65
C LEU A 117 26.61 -10.23 -9.74
N ALA A 118 26.05 -10.82 -8.69
CA ALA A 118 25.73 -12.24 -8.68
C ALA A 118 24.50 -12.61 -9.53
N GLY A 119 23.55 -11.69 -9.76
CA GLY A 119 22.30 -11.97 -10.48
C GLY A 119 21.37 -12.95 -9.76
N HIS A 120 21.54 -13.15 -8.45
CA HIS A 120 20.74 -14.08 -7.65
C HIS A 120 19.60 -13.33 -6.96
N ARG A 121 18.36 -13.84 -7.06
CA ARG A 121 17.16 -13.23 -6.44
C ARG A 121 16.99 -11.74 -6.80
N THR A 122 17.24 -11.42 -8.05
CA THR A 122 17.14 -10.07 -8.59
C THR A 122 15.87 -9.90 -9.40
N GLY A 123 15.25 -8.72 -9.33
CA GLY A 123 14.09 -8.36 -10.14
C GLY A 123 14.37 -7.21 -11.10
N THR A 124 13.67 -7.16 -12.23
CA THR A 124 13.59 -5.92 -13.01
C THR A 124 12.65 -4.96 -12.28
N PRO A 125 13.10 -3.74 -11.92
CA PRO A 125 12.26 -2.78 -11.23
C PRO A 125 10.98 -2.48 -12.02
N LYS A 126 9.88 -2.21 -11.31
CA LYS A 126 8.65 -1.73 -11.95
C LYS A 126 8.90 -0.38 -12.65
N GLN A 127 8.44 -0.21 -13.88
CA GLN A 127 8.38 1.08 -14.56
C GLN A 127 7.34 1.98 -13.87
N ARG A 128 7.71 3.25 -13.66
CA ARG A 128 7.00 4.21 -12.80
C ARG A 128 6.97 5.61 -13.40
N ASP A 129 6.89 5.67 -14.72
CA ASP A 129 7.01 6.88 -15.53
C ASP A 129 5.89 7.04 -16.56
N GLY A 130 5.01 6.04 -16.72
CA GLY A 130 3.86 6.12 -17.62
C GLY A 130 2.50 5.98 -16.93
N ARG A 131 1.53 5.48 -17.68
CA ARG A 131 0.09 5.60 -17.34
C ARG A 131 -0.30 4.77 -16.12
N VAL A 132 0.40 3.66 -15.88
CA VAL A 132 0.16 2.80 -14.70
C VAL A 132 0.59 3.50 -13.42
N GLU A 133 1.62 4.34 -13.45
CA GLU A 133 2.02 5.13 -12.27
C GLU A 133 1.04 6.28 -12.01
N ALA A 134 0.53 6.93 -13.05
CA ALA A 134 -0.55 7.91 -12.91
C ALA A 134 -1.80 7.27 -12.27
N LEU A 135 -2.20 6.09 -12.76
CA LEU A 135 -3.26 5.27 -12.18
C LEU A 135 -2.98 4.94 -10.69
N ARG A 136 -1.75 4.52 -10.36
CA ARG A 136 -1.35 4.26 -8.97
C ARG A 136 -1.55 5.50 -8.09
N ASN A 137 -1.11 6.67 -8.54
CA ASN A 137 -1.24 7.92 -7.78
C ASN A 137 -2.70 8.25 -7.46
N LEU A 138 -3.58 8.18 -8.46
CA LEU A 138 -5.01 8.42 -8.27
C LEU A 138 -5.65 7.40 -7.32
N ARG A 139 -5.27 6.11 -7.44
CA ARG A 139 -5.77 5.06 -6.53
C ARG A 139 -5.33 5.25 -5.08
N VAL A 140 -4.14 5.81 -4.82
CA VAL A 140 -3.70 6.16 -3.46
C VAL A 140 -4.63 7.21 -2.85
N ALA A 141 -4.93 8.30 -3.58
CA ALA A 141 -5.85 9.33 -3.11
C ALA A 141 -7.25 8.75 -2.86
N ARG A 142 -7.78 7.99 -3.82
CA ARG A 142 -9.12 7.40 -3.72
C ARG A 142 -9.25 6.46 -2.53
N ARG A 143 -8.28 5.55 -2.36
CA ARG A 143 -8.29 4.60 -1.25
C ARG A 143 -8.31 5.33 0.10
N SER A 144 -7.48 6.37 0.23
CA SER A 144 -7.47 7.22 1.42
C SER A 144 -8.84 7.86 1.67
N ALA A 145 -9.47 8.43 0.64
CA ALA A 145 -10.79 9.05 0.76
C ALA A 145 -11.88 8.03 1.17
N VAL A 146 -11.86 6.82 0.61
CA VAL A 146 -12.78 5.72 0.97
C VAL A 146 -12.60 5.31 2.44
N GLU A 147 -11.36 5.09 2.88
CA GLU A 147 -11.03 4.70 4.26
C GLU A 147 -11.48 5.79 5.25
N GLN A 148 -11.16 7.07 4.96
CA GLN A 148 -11.56 8.20 5.79
C GLN A 148 -13.08 8.41 5.81
N ARG A 149 -13.79 8.17 4.70
CA ARG A 149 -15.26 8.28 4.64
C ARG A 149 -15.89 7.23 5.55
N ALA A 150 -15.39 6.00 5.48
CA ALA A 150 -15.83 4.90 6.34
C ALA A 150 -15.55 5.17 7.83
N ASP A 151 -14.37 5.72 8.16
CA ASP A 151 -14.03 6.11 9.53
C ASP A 151 -14.93 7.23 10.05
N THR A 152 -15.14 8.26 9.24
CA THR A 152 -16.06 9.36 9.57
C THR A 152 -17.48 8.84 9.85
N GLN A 153 -17.98 7.92 9.02
CA GLN A 153 -19.28 7.27 9.25
C GLN A 153 -19.31 6.49 10.57
N ARG A 154 -18.23 5.77 10.90
CA ARG A 154 -18.09 5.03 12.16
C ARG A 154 -18.13 5.99 13.35
N GLN A 155 -17.36 7.07 13.31
CA GLN A 155 -17.31 8.10 14.36
C GLN A 155 -18.68 8.74 14.59
N ILE A 156 -19.44 9.06 13.52
CA ILE A 156 -20.82 9.56 13.62
C ILE A 156 -21.70 8.57 14.38
N LYS A 157 -21.65 7.29 14.00
CA LYS A 157 -22.45 6.23 14.66
C LYS A 157 -22.06 6.10 16.14
N THR A 158 -20.75 6.13 16.46
CA THR A 158 -20.26 6.07 17.84
C THR A 158 -20.74 7.25 18.67
N LEU A 159 -20.67 8.48 18.15
CA LEU A 159 -21.14 9.67 18.87
C LEU A 159 -22.64 9.63 19.16
N ILE A 160 -23.44 9.05 18.25
CA ILE A 160 -24.89 8.89 18.45
C ILE A 160 -25.18 7.92 19.61
N VAL A 161 -24.31 6.95 19.88
CA VAL A 161 -24.50 6.01 20.99
C VAL A 161 -24.46 6.73 22.34
N THR A 162 -23.58 7.71 22.50
CA THR A 162 -23.42 8.44 23.77
C THR A 162 -24.09 9.82 23.75
N ALA A 163 -24.88 10.13 22.72
CA ALA A 163 -25.60 11.40 22.62
C ALA A 163 -26.78 11.45 23.61
N PRO A 164 -27.23 12.65 24.03
CA PRO A 164 -28.46 12.81 24.81
C PRO A 164 -29.66 12.13 24.13
N ASP A 165 -30.57 11.57 24.94
CA ASP A 165 -31.61 10.64 24.50
C ASP A 165 -32.49 11.20 23.38
N GLU A 166 -32.89 12.47 23.44
CA GLU A 166 -33.68 13.12 22.39
C GLU A 166 -32.96 13.13 21.03
N LEU A 167 -31.66 13.43 21.05
CA LEU A 167 -30.84 13.45 19.84
C LEU A 167 -30.62 12.02 19.32
N ARG A 168 -30.33 11.08 20.22
CA ARG A 168 -30.14 9.67 19.87
C ARG A 168 -31.42 9.08 19.26
N ALA A 169 -32.57 9.30 19.87
CA ALA A 169 -33.87 8.82 19.40
C ALA A 169 -34.18 9.31 17.98
N ARG A 170 -33.90 10.61 17.71
CA ARG A 170 -34.09 11.22 16.38
C ARG A 170 -33.18 10.64 15.30
N LEU A 171 -31.96 10.25 15.64
CA LEU A 171 -30.94 9.84 14.66
C LEU A 171 -30.84 8.33 14.45
N ARG A 172 -31.14 7.50 15.47
CA ARG A 172 -30.85 6.05 15.44
C ARG A 172 -31.58 5.26 14.36
N GLY A 173 -32.75 5.73 13.92
CA GLY A 173 -33.59 5.06 12.91
C GLY A 173 -33.27 5.46 11.47
N LEU A 174 -32.40 6.45 11.26
CA LEU A 174 -32.09 6.95 9.93
C LEU A 174 -31.14 6.00 9.21
N ASN A 175 -31.39 5.78 7.91
CA ASN A 175 -30.37 5.14 7.08
C ASN A 175 -29.16 6.06 6.90
N VAL A 176 -28.03 5.53 6.43
CA VAL A 176 -26.77 6.30 6.31
C VAL A 176 -26.97 7.60 5.50
N LYS A 177 -27.64 7.55 4.35
CA LYS A 177 -27.84 8.73 3.48
C LYS A 177 -28.61 9.83 4.22
N GLN A 178 -29.72 9.46 4.85
CA GLN A 178 -30.53 10.38 5.65
C GLN A 178 -29.75 10.90 6.86
N LEU A 179 -29.03 10.02 7.57
CA LEU A 179 -28.26 10.38 8.75
C LEU A 179 -27.20 11.44 8.44
N ILE A 180 -26.42 11.24 7.38
CA ILE A 180 -25.40 12.21 6.96
C ILE A 180 -26.06 13.53 6.57
N ALA A 181 -27.13 13.51 5.77
CA ALA A 181 -27.84 14.73 5.37
C ALA A 181 -28.40 15.50 6.59
N THR A 182 -29.06 14.80 7.52
CA THR A 182 -29.59 15.39 8.75
C THR A 182 -28.47 15.98 9.61
N CYS A 183 -27.39 15.24 9.87
CA CYS A 183 -26.27 15.74 10.68
C CYS A 183 -25.58 16.95 10.03
N ALA A 184 -25.38 16.96 8.71
CA ALA A 184 -24.71 18.05 8.00
C ALA A 184 -25.48 19.39 8.05
N THR A 185 -26.80 19.32 8.23
CA THR A 185 -27.71 20.48 8.27
C THR A 185 -27.98 20.99 9.68
N LEU A 186 -27.46 20.35 10.74
CA LEU A 186 -27.64 20.80 12.12
C LEU A 186 -27.19 22.26 12.31
N ARG A 187 -27.96 23.03 13.07
CA ARG A 187 -27.66 24.44 13.39
C ARG A 187 -27.56 24.65 14.92
N PRO A 188 -26.64 23.96 15.62
CA PRO A 188 -26.38 24.27 17.02
C PRO A 188 -25.79 25.67 17.17
N ASP A 189 -26.14 26.34 18.26
CA ASP A 189 -25.50 27.59 18.67
C ASP A 189 -24.02 27.32 18.97
N ARG A 190 -23.13 28.12 18.40
CA ARG A 190 -21.69 27.98 18.62
C ARG A 190 -21.25 28.62 19.94
N ALA A 191 -22.00 29.60 20.45
CA ALA A 191 -21.71 30.23 21.73
C ALA A 191 -21.86 29.24 22.90
N ASP A 192 -22.71 28.23 22.76
CA ASP A 192 -22.99 27.20 23.77
C ASP A 192 -22.18 25.91 23.55
N ALA A 193 -20.99 25.99 22.93
CA ALA A 193 -20.20 24.80 22.61
C ALA A 193 -19.75 23.98 23.84
N ALA A 194 -19.76 24.57 25.04
CA ALA A 194 -19.43 23.89 26.28
C ALA A 194 -20.53 22.92 26.76
N THR A 195 -21.78 23.10 26.31
CA THR A 195 -22.87 22.20 26.68
C THR A 195 -22.76 20.89 25.89
N PRO A 196 -22.76 19.70 26.54
CA PRO A 196 -22.58 18.42 25.86
C PRO A 196 -23.56 18.17 24.70
N ALA A 197 -24.82 18.59 24.85
CA ALA A 197 -25.85 18.47 23.81
C ALA A 197 -25.57 19.33 22.57
N THR A 198 -24.94 20.50 22.76
CA THR A 198 -24.55 21.41 21.69
C THR A 198 -23.23 20.93 21.06
N ALA A 199 -22.27 20.52 21.88
CA ALA A 199 -20.99 19.95 21.45
C ALA A 199 -21.16 18.73 20.53
N VAL A 200 -22.02 17.78 20.88
CA VAL A 200 -22.26 16.59 20.04
C VAL A 200 -22.91 16.96 18.70
N LYS A 201 -23.84 17.92 18.67
CA LYS A 201 -24.44 18.42 17.41
C LYS A 201 -23.39 19.09 16.52
N LEU A 202 -22.48 19.87 17.11
CA LEU A 202 -21.36 20.49 16.40
C LEU A 202 -20.44 19.42 15.80
N ALA A 203 -20.03 18.43 16.59
CA ALA A 203 -19.17 17.34 16.15
C ALA A 203 -19.82 16.51 15.01
N LEU A 204 -21.08 16.10 15.18
CA LEU A 204 -21.84 15.37 14.17
C LEU A 204 -21.94 16.15 12.85
N ARG A 205 -22.13 17.47 12.91
CA ARG A 205 -22.15 18.33 11.73
C ARG A 205 -20.81 18.36 11.00
N CYS A 206 -19.71 18.52 11.75
CA CYS A 206 -18.37 18.55 11.16
C CYS A 206 -18.04 17.23 10.47
N LEU A 207 -18.30 16.09 11.13
CA LEU A 207 -18.08 14.77 10.56
C LEU A 207 -18.98 14.53 9.34
N ALA A 208 -20.27 14.87 9.40
CA ALA A 208 -21.18 14.66 8.28
C ALA A 208 -20.77 15.46 7.03
N ARG A 209 -20.31 16.71 7.21
CA ARG A 209 -19.78 17.52 6.10
C ARG A 209 -18.49 16.95 5.53
N ARG A 210 -17.58 16.46 6.39
CA ARG A 210 -16.37 15.74 5.94
C ARG A 210 -16.75 14.49 5.13
N HIS A 211 -17.73 13.72 5.58
CA HIS A 211 -18.24 12.57 4.83
C HIS A 211 -18.77 12.97 3.45
N GLN A 212 -19.51 14.08 3.34
CA GLN A 212 -20.00 14.60 2.05
C GLN A 212 -18.84 15.00 1.14
N GLN A 213 -17.86 15.74 1.67
CA GLN A 213 -16.67 16.15 0.92
C GLN A 213 -15.88 14.93 0.39
N LEU A 214 -15.62 13.94 1.25
CA LEU A 214 -14.95 12.70 0.85
C LEU A 214 -15.77 11.90 -0.17
N SER A 215 -17.10 11.99 -0.12
CA SER A 215 -17.94 11.34 -1.12
C SER A 215 -17.82 12.00 -2.49
N ALA A 216 -17.76 13.33 -2.54
CA ALA A 216 -17.51 14.07 -3.77
C ALA A 216 -16.11 13.77 -4.32
N GLU A 217 -15.07 13.81 -3.47
CA GLU A 217 -13.70 13.49 -3.87
C GLU A 217 -13.56 12.07 -4.44
N ILE A 218 -14.28 11.08 -3.88
CA ILE A 218 -14.30 9.72 -4.43
C ILE A 218 -14.94 9.71 -5.83
N THR A 219 -16.05 10.42 -6.03
CA THR A 219 -16.69 10.54 -7.34
C THR A 219 -15.75 11.19 -8.35
N ASP A 220 -15.14 12.32 -8.01
CA ASP A 220 -14.21 13.04 -8.88
C ASP A 220 -13.01 12.15 -9.28
N LEU A 221 -12.51 11.34 -8.35
CA LEU A 221 -11.43 10.39 -8.63
C LEU A 221 -11.89 9.19 -9.47
N ASP A 222 -13.12 8.71 -9.26
CA ASP A 222 -13.71 7.64 -10.09
C ASP A 222 -13.86 8.10 -11.55
N GLU A 223 -14.30 9.35 -11.78
CA GLU A 223 -14.41 9.95 -13.13
C GLU A 223 -13.05 10.04 -13.87
N LEU A 224 -11.94 10.11 -13.14
CA LEU A 224 -10.59 10.06 -13.71
C LEU A 224 -10.09 8.62 -13.89
N LEU A 225 -10.39 7.73 -12.95
CA LEU A 225 -9.88 6.37 -12.90
C LEU A 225 -10.52 5.46 -13.95
N GLU A 226 -11.83 5.53 -14.13
CA GLU A 226 -12.58 4.68 -15.05
C GLU A 226 -12.07 4.79 -16.50
N PRO A 227 -12.02 5.99 -17.13
CA PRO A 227 -11.51 6.12 -18.49
C PRO A 227 -10.02 5.78 -18.59
N LEU A 228 -9.22 6.06 -17.54
CA LEU A 228 -7.80 5.72 -17.53
C LEU A 228 -7.57 4.21 -17.55
N VAL A 229 -8.32 3.46 -16.74
CA VAL A 229 -8.25 1.99 -16.72
C VAL A 229 -8.70 1.41 -18.05
N ALA A 230 -9.82 1.88 -18.60
CA ALA A 230 -10.34 1.42 -19.89
C ALA A 230 -9.34 1.66 -21.03
N ALA A 231 -8.63 2.79 -21.00
CA ALA A 231 -7.65 3.14 -22.01
C ALA A 231 -6.25 2.51 -21.78
N ILE A 232 -5.99 1.88 -20.62
CA ILE A 232 -4.78 1.08 -20.39
C ILE A 232 -5.03 -0.38 -20.82
N ASN A 233 -6.15 -0.96 -20.40
CA ASN A 233 -6.49 -2.35 -20.74
C ASN A 233 -8.02 -2.56 -20.75
N PRO A 234 -8.68 -2.43 -21.92
CA PRO A 234 -10.13 -2.62 -22.03
C PRO A 234 -10.54 -4.09 -21.85
N ASP A 235 -9.69 -5.04 -22.25
CA ASP A 235 -9.98 -6.48 -22.15
C ASP A 235 -10.11 -6.92 -20.69
N LEU A 236 -9.36 -6.31 -19.78
CA LEU A 236 -9.45 -6.57 -18.35
C LEU A 236 -10.83 -6.19 -17.78
N LEU A 237 -11.46 -5.15 -18.31
CA LEU A 237 -12.83 -4.75 -17.94
C LEU A 237 -13.91 -5.65 -18.55
N ALA A 238 -13.58 -6.40 -19.61
CA ALA A 238 -14.49 -7.38 -20.19
C ALA A 238 -14.59 -8.66 -19.36
N VAL A 239 -13.66 -8.89 -18.43
CA VAL A 239 -13.67 -10.07 -17.54
C VAL A 239 -14.81 -9.95 -16.51
N HIS A 240 -15.60 -11.02 -16.40
CA HIS A 240 -16.71 -11.06 -15.46
C HIS A 240 -16.24 -10.84 -14.01
N GLY A 241 -16.86 -9.88 -13.32
CA GLY A 241 -16.54 -9.53 -11.94
C GLY A 241 -15.35 -8.57 -11.79
N VAL A 242 -14.73 -8.11 -12.88
CA VAL A 242 -13.61 -7.16 -12.84
C VAL A 242 -14.10 -5.75 -13.17
N GLY A 243 -14.33 -4.96 -12.11
CA GLY A 243 -14.62 -3.53 -12.23
C GLY A 243 -13.36 -2.64 -12.27
N PRO A 244 -13.50 -1.33 -12.50
CA PRO A 244 -12.38 -0.38 -12.62
C PRO A 244 -11.40 -0.39 -11.45
N ASP A 245 -11.87 -0.54 -10.20
CA ASP A 245 -10.99 -0.60 -9.03
C ASP A 245 -10.14 -1.89 -8.99
N VAL A 246 -10.75 -3.04 -9.31
CA VAL A 246 -10.06 -4.34 -9.36
C VAL A 246 -9.07 -4.35 -10.52
N ALA A 247 -9.50 -3.93 -11.71
CA ALA A 247 -8.63 -3.77 -12.87
C ALA A 247 -7.45 -2.84 -12.56
N GLY A 248 -7.74 -1.69 -11.92
CA GLY A 248 -6.73 -0.74 -11.50
C GLY A 248 -5.72 -1.33 -10.50
N GLN A 249 -6.16 -2.21 -9.60
CA GLN A 249 -5.27 -2.94 -8.70
C GLN A 249 -4.35 -3.90 -9.45
N LEU A 250 -4.90 -4.69 -10.37
CA LEU A 250 -4.14 -5.66 -11.14
C LEU A 250 -3.08 -4.98 -12.01
N LEU A 251 -3.46 -3.91 -12.71
CA LEU A 251 -2.54 -3.10 -13.52
C LEU A 251 -1.40 -2.51 -12.68
N VAL A 252 -1.73 -1.91 -11.53
CA VAL A 252 -0.71 -1.38 -10.61
C VAL A 252 0.20 -2.48 -10.07
N THR A 253 -0.33 -3.67 -9.77
CA THR A 253 0.45 -4.81 -9.29
C THR A 253 1.40 -5.32 -10.38
N ALA A 254 0.90 -5.52 -11.60
CA ALA A 254 1.70 -5.94 -12.74
C ALA A 254 2.81 -4.93 -13.06
N GLY A 255 2.44 -3.65 -13.15
CA GLY A 255 3.30 -2.58 -13.67
C GLY A 255 3.15 -2.43 -15.19
N GLU A 256 3.68 -1.33 -15.71
CA GLU A 256 3.64 -1.03 -17.15
C GLU A 256 4.50 -2.01 -17.96
N ASN A 257 5.70 -2.32 -17.45
CA ASN A 257 6.53 -3.44 -17.89
C ASN A 257 6.06 -4.78 -17.30
N HIS A 258 4.85 -5.18 -17.66
CA HIS A 258 4.23 -6.43 -17.20
C HIS A 258 5.00 -7.69 -17.65
N ASP A 259 5.79 -7.60 -18.72
CA ASP A 259 6.71 -8.63 -19.24
C ASP A 259 7.74 -9.10 -18.20
N ARG A 260 8.00 -8.30 -17.16
CA ARG A 260 8.82 -8.72 -16.00
C ARG A 260 8.23 -9.91 -15.23
N LEU A 261 6.94 -10.21 -15.41
CA LEU A 261 6.23 -11.31 -14.77
C LEU A 261 6.20 -12.50 -15.73
N THR A 262 7.09 -13.47 -15.52
CA THR A 262 7.33 -14.57 -16.47
C THR A 262 6.42 -15.78 -16.30
N SER A 263 5.57 -15.81 -15.27
CA SER A 263 4.63 -16.91 -15.03
C SER A 263 3.43 -16.48 -14.17
N GLU A 264 2.34 -17.23 -14.30
CA GLU A 264 1.17 -17.10 -13.43
C GLU A 264 1.53 -17.33 -11.95
N ALA A 265 2.43 -18.27 -11.66
CA ALA A 265 2.91 -18.54 -10.31
C ALA A 265 3.65 -17.33 -9.71
N ALA A 266 4.48 -16.64 -10.51
CA ALA A 266 5.16 -15.41 -10.08
C ALA A 266 4.14 -14.29 -9.78
N PHE A 267 3.10 -14.16 -10.60
CA PHE A 267 2.03 -13.20 -10.35
C PHE A 267 1.22 -13.56 -9.10
N ALA A 268 0.86 -14.83 -8.91
CA ALA A 268 0.14 -15.31 -7.73
C ALA A 268 0.94 -15.07 -6.44
N MET A 269 2.26 -15.30 -6.46
CA MET A 269 3.15 -14.98 -5.34
C MET A 269 3.14 -13.48 -5.03
N LEU A 270 3.22 -12.63 -6.06
CA LEU A 270 3.18 -11.17 -5.92
C LEU A 270 1.84 -10.68 -5.36
N CYS A 271 0.73 -11.32 -5.74
CA CYS A 271 -0.61 -11.03 -5.23
C CYS A 271 -0.88 -11.63 -3.84
N GLY A 272 0.03 -12.46 -3.29
CA GLY A 272 -0.21 -13.18 -2.05
C GLY A 272 -1.29 -14.27 -2.15
N ALA A 273 -1.59 -14.72 -3.37
CA ALA A 273 -2.60 -15.75 -3.67
C ALA A 273 -1.98 -17.15 -3.89
N ALA A 274 -0.64 -17.24 -3.96
CA ALA A 274 0.03 -18.52 -4.12
C ALA A 274 -0.16 -19.40 -2.87
N PRO A 275 -0.45 -20.71 -3.04
CA PRO A 275 -0.61 -21.63 -1.93
C PRO A 275 0.69 -21.74 -1.13
N SER A 276 0.62 -21.59 0.19
CA SER A 276 1.78 -21.82 1.05
C SER A 276 2.13 -23.30 1.02
N PRO A 277 3.41 -23.69 0.90
CA PRO A 277 3.80 -25.09 1.03
C PRO A 277 3.31 -25.62 2.38
N PRO A 278 2.78 -26.85 2.44
CA PRO A 278 2.34 -27.45 3.70
C PRO A 278 3.52 -27.45 4.67
N ALA A 279 3.28 -27.02 5.91
CA ALA A 279 4.31 -27.05 6.94
C ALA A 279 4.86 -28.49 7.05
N PRO A 280 6.19 -28.68 7.16
CA PRO A 280 6.74 -30.02 7.35
C PRO A 280 6.07 -30.65 8.57
N ALA A 281 5.64 -31.90 8.42
CA ALA A 281 5.06 -32.66 9.52
C ALA A 281 6.01 -32.59 10.71
N LYS A 282 5.52 -32.08 11.84
CA LYS A 282 6.27 -32.07 13.10
C LYS A 282 6.68 -33.52 13.36
N PRO A 283 7.99 -33.85 13.48
CA PRO A 283 8.39 -35.23 13.69
C PRO A 283 7.68 -35.73 14.95
N ALA A 284 6.94 -36.83 14.80
CA ALA A 284 6.32 -37.49 15.93
C ALA A 284 7.42 -37.81 16.94
N ALA A 285 7.24 -37.35 18.18
CA ALA A 285 8.12 -37.67 19.28
C ALA A 285 7.90 -39.14 19.67
N THR A 286 8.41 -40.06 18.85
CA THR A 286 8.59 -41.47 19.16
C THR A 286 10.00 -41.88 18.74
N ALA A 287 10.98 -41.24 19.37
CA ALA A 287 12.30 -41.81 19.53
C ALA A 287 12.55 -41.86 21.04
N SER A 288 12.50 -43.07 21.58
CA SER A 288 12.78 -43.37 22.97
C SER A 288 14.26 -43.06 23.25
N THR A 289 14.54 -41.94 23.90
CA THR A 289 15.88 -41.65 24.43
C THR A 289 15.97 -42.23 25.83
N ALA A 290 16.91 -43.15 26.04
CA ALA A 290 17.16 -43.84 27.29
C ALA A 290 17.40 -42.86 28.46
N ALA A 291 16.78 -43.17 29.60
CA ALA A 291 16.96 -42.43 30.85
C ALA A 291 18.40 -42.57 31.37
N VAL A 292 19.08 -41.43 31.54
CA VAL A 292 20.26 -41.32 32.40
C VAL A 292 19.80 -40.71 33.72
N THR A 293 19.95 -41.49 34.78
CA THR A 293 19.78 -41.08 36.18
C THR A 293 20.93 -40.21 36.64
N ASP A 294 20.65 -39.03 37.20
CA ASP A 294 21.38 -38.55 38.39
C ASP A 294 20.58 -37.52 39.22
N LYS A 295 21.01 -37.41 40.49
CA LYS A 295 20.34 -37.06 41.76
C LYS A 295 19.70 -35.64 41.98
N PRO A 296 18.89 -35.47 43.05
CA PRO A 296 17.92 -34.37 43.21
C PRO A 296 18.44 -33.14 44.00
N THR A 297 17.87 -31.98 43.70
CA THR A 297 18.10 -30.69 44.39
C THR A 297 16.90 -30.36 45.31
N PRO A 298 17.09 -29.85 46.55
CA PRO A 298 16.06 -29.76 47.59
C PRO A 298 14.99 -28.66 47.36
N PRO A 299 13.82 -28.75 48.05
CA PRO A 299 12.65 -27.91 47.78
C PRO A 299 12.77 -26.53 48.43
N SER A 300 12.42 -25.48 47.67
CA SER A 300 12.21 -24.14 48.22
C SER A 300 10.79 -24.00 48.78
N THR A 301 10.72 -23.44 49.97
CA THR A 301 9.56 -23.32 50.85
C THR A 301 8.52 -22.30 50.39
N ALA A 302 7.29 -22.57 50.83
CA ALA A 302 6.02 -21.89 50.62
C ALA A 302 6.02 -20.35 50.50
N SER A 303 5.18 -19.86 49.57
CA SER A 303 4.43 -18.62 49.74
C SER A 303 2.95 -18.87 49.47
N TYR A 304 2.13 -18.55 50.47
CA TYR A 304 0.67 -18.65 50.47
C TYR A 304 0.05 -17.71 49.43
N SER A 305 -0.98 -18.16 48.73
CA SER A 305 -1.94 -17.27 48.05
C SER A 305 -3.35 -17.85 48.20
N PRO A 306 -4.35 -17.01 48.50
CA PRO A 306 -5.66 -17.45 49.00
C PRO A 306 -6.55 -18.05 47.92
N ALA A 307 -7.45 -18.93 48.35
CA ALA A 307 -8.37 -19.71 47.55
C ALA A 307 -9.25 -18.85 46.62
N TYR A 308 -9.30 -19.22 45.34
CA TYR A 308 -10.32 -18.75 44.40
C TYR A 308 -11.61 -19.55 44.61
N ALA A 309 -12.71 -18.83 44.82
CA ALA A 309 -14.07 -19.36 44.89
C ALA A 309 -14.47 -19.98 43.54
N GLY A 310 -15.05 -21.17 43.57
CA GLY A 310 -15.53 -21.87 42.38
C GLY A 310 -16.82 -21.26 41.83
N THR A 311 -16.82 -20.91 40.55
CA THR A 311 -18.03 -20.53 39.79
C THR A 311 -18.60 -21.79 39.13
N PRO A 312 -19.91 -22.11 39.26
CA PRO A 312 -20.49 -23.27 38.59
C PRO A 312 -20.64 -23.04 37.08
N ALA A 313 -20.51 -24.13 36.30
CA ALA A 313 -20.64 -24.12 34.84
C ALA A 313 -22.08 -23.79 34.41
N PRO A 314 -22.29 -23.02 33.32
CA PRO A 314 -23.63 -22.74 32.79
C PRO A 314 -24.21 -23.95 32.05
N ALA A 315 -25.53 -24.14 32.18
CA ALA A 315 -26.29 -25.20 31.51
C ALA A 315 -26.42 -24.95 29.99
N PRO A 316 -26.52 -26.00 29.15
CA PRO A 316 -26.61 -25.85 27.70
C PRO A 316 -27.99 -25.32 27.28
N THR A 317 -28.02 -24.33 26.38
CA THR A 317 -29.24 -23.81 25.74
C THR A 317 -29.70 -24.71 24.59
N PRO A 318 -31.02 -24.93 24.40
CA PRO A 318 -31.55 -25.73 23.30
C PRO A 318 -31.51 -24.98 21.97
N ASN A 319 -31.19 -25.70 20.89
CA ASN A 319 -31.17 -25.23 19.50
C ASN A 319 -32.59 -25.20 18.93
N ASP A 320 -33.23 -24.04 18.91
CA ASP A 320 -34.39 -23.79 18.04
C ASP A 320 -34.17 -22.47 17.28
N ALA A 321 -33.65 -22.59 16.06
CA ALA A 321 -33.58 -21.49 15.10
C ALA A 321 -34.66 -21.72 14.02
N PRO A 322 -35.56 -20.75 13.75
CA PRO A 322 -36.49 -20.88 12.63
C PRO A 322 -35.77 -20.62 11.30
N SER A 323 -36.14 -21.41 10.28
CA SER A 323 -35.60 -21.34 8.92
C SER A 323 -35.84 -19.98 8.25
N LYS A 324 -34.78 -19.34 7.73
CA LYS A 324 -34.89 -18.10 6.94
C LYS A 324 -35.41 -18.40 5.54
N ALA A 325 -36.54 -17.78 5.18
CA ALA A 325 -37.07 -17.76 3.81
C ALA A 325 -36.18 -16.93 2.86
N CYS A 326 -36.03 -17.43 1.63
CA CYS A 326 -35.22 -16.84 0.57
C CYS A 326 -36.00 -15.74 -0.19
N PRO A 327 -35.44 -14.53 -0.44
CA PRO A 327 -36.10 -13.55 -1.30
C PRO A 327 -35.86 -13.85 -2.80
N ARG A 328 -36.92 -13.73 -3.60
CA ARG A 328 -36.95 -13.89 -5.07
C ARG A 328 -36.15 -12.81 -5.81
N LYS A 329 -35.62 -13.19 -6.99
CA LYS A 329 -34.97 -12.34 -8.00
C LYS A 329 -35.89 -11.19 -8.44
N LYS A 330 -35.35 -9.97 -8.57
CA LYS A 330 -35.95 -8.87 -9.35
C LYS A 330 -35.28 -8.79 -10.72
N SER A 331 -36.12 -8.70 -11.74
CA SER A 331 -35.79 -8.53 -13.16
C SER A 331 -35.28 -7.13 -13.46
N SER A 332 -34.37 -7.07 -14.43
CA SER A 332 -33.87 -5.89 -15.13
C SER A 332 -34.84 -5.46 -16.21
N ASP A 333 -35.22 -4.18 -16.23
CA ASP A 333 -35.76 -3.53 -17.44
C ASP A 333 -34.94 -2.27 -17.72
N ALA A 334 -34.39 -2.24 -18.93
CA ALA A 334 -33.80 -1.10 -19.59
C ALA A 334 -34.92 -0.33 -20.32
N SER A 335 -34.83 1.00 -20.38
CA SER A 335 -35.47 1.75 -21.45
C SER A 335 -34.68 3.02 -21.77
N SER A 336 -34.35 3.12 -23.05
CA SER A 336 -33.81 4.25 -23.80
C SER A 336 -34.84 5.38 -23.94
N ASP A 337 -34.39 6.64 -24.06
CA ASP A 337 -34.54 7.45 -25.30
C ASP A 337 -34.30 8.98 -25.10
N THR A 338 -33.39 9.48 -25.95
CA THR A 338 -33.34 10.74 -26.73
C THR A 338 -33.81 12.10 -26.19
N SER A 339 -32.90 13.08 -26.29
CA SER A 339 -33.13 14.53 -26.38
C SER A 339 -34.01 14.94 -27.57
N PRO A 340 -34.56 16.18 -27.59
CA PRO A 340 -33.92 17.20 -28.43
C PRO A 340 -33.90 18.62 -27.84
N ALA A 341 -33.02 19.45 -28.38
CA ALA A 341 -32.99 20.91 -28.24
C ALA A 341 -33.80 21.57 -29.37
N SER A 342 -34.42 22.74 -29.12
CA SER A 342 -34.17 24.00 -29.85
C SER A 342 -35.23 25.11 -29.62
N SER A 343 -34.73 26.34 -29.37
CA SER A 343 -35.18 27.64 -29.94
C SER A 343 -36.20 28.57 -29.22
N THR A 344 -35.66 29.75 -28.87
CA THR A 344 -36.17 31.14 -29.07
C THR A 344 -37.49 31.60 -28.45
N ASN A 345 -37.47 32.68 -27.65
CA ASN A 345 -37.79 34.02 -28.18
C ASN A 345 -37.41 35.20 -27.26
N THR A 346 -37.10 36.29 -27.93
CA THR A 346 -36.75 37.64 -27.48
C THR A 346 -37.94 38.38 -26.88
N SER A 347 -37.72 39.27 -25.91
CA SER A 347 -38.59 40.43 -25.68
C SER A 347 -37.73 41.63 -25.26
N GLN A 348 -37.81 42.66 -26.11
CA GLN A 348 -37.23 43.98 -25.95
C GLN A 348 -38.00 44.81 -24.91
N GLN A 349 -37.43 46.01 -24.66
CA GLN A 349 -38.03 47.26 -24.16
C GLN A 349 -37.93 47.46 -22.64
N THR A 350 -37.49 48.60 -22.09
CA THR A 350 -37.18 49.92 -22.66
C THR A 350 -36.77 50.87 -21.52
N ILE A 351 -35.65 51.60 -21.68
CA ILE A 351 -35.48 53.05 -21.41
C ILE A 351 -35.44 53.50 -19.91
N LEU A 352 -34.72 54.53 -19.40
CA LEU A 352 -34.38 55.90 -19.85
C LEU A 352 -33.14 56.43 -19.08
N ASN A 353 -32.31 57.19 -19.81
CA ASN A 353 -31.33 58.25 -19.45
C ASN A 353 -30.18 57.99 -18.48
#